data_AF-W2QI59-F1
#
_entry.id   AF-W2QI59-F1
#
_cell.length_a   1.000
_cell.length_b   1.000
_cell.length_c   1.000
_cell.angle_alpha   90.00
_cell.angle_beta   90.00
_cell.angle_gamma   90.00
#
_symmetry.space_group_name_H-M   'P 1'
#
loop_
_entity.id
_entity.type
_entity.pdbx_description
1 polymer ?
#
loop_
_entity_poly.entity_id
_entity_poly.type
_entity_poly.pdbx_seq_one_letter_code
_entity_poly.pdbx_strand_id
1 'polypeptide(L)'
;MKDKREYVDRGVGSLLDGYCTTADLVAISRFYMNLNTGSDLRNRMSHFLCHACLLRGESARNMELPDIFSVEFLEHEGYTECRALVMIMEQGKTNQYGRREFGSCIRHRNVEVCPIGALGFYLFYRWGVQNEDIPNFLVPEEWYDIKVLKADKTKPLR
;
A
#
# COMPACT_ATOMS: atom_id res chain seq x y z
N MET A 1 -18.17 -9.16 -27.17
CA MET A 1 -18.57 -8.59 -28.49
C MET A 1 -20.09 -8.43 -28.65
N LYS A 2 -20.92 -9.07 -27.80
CA LYS A 2 -22.37 -8.81 -27.68
C LYS A 2 -22.68 -7.40 -27.13
N ASP A 3 -22.04 -7.01 -26.03
CA ASP A 3 -22.33 -5.74 -25.33
C ASP A 3 -22.04 -4.48 -26.15
N LYS A 4 -21.13 -4.56 -27.13
CA LYS A 4 -20.80 -3.44 -28.03
C LYS A 4 -21.92 -3.15 -29.05
N ARG A 5 -22.76 -4.14 -29.35
CA ARG A 5 -23.94 -3.99 -30.23
C ARG A 5 -25.17 -3.49 -29.46
N GLU A 6 -25.24 -3.79 -28.17
CA GLU A 6 -26.36 -3.41 -27.29
C GLU A 6 -26.09 -2.11 -26.52
N TYR A 7 -24.91 -1.49 -26.70
CA TYR A 7 -24.48 -0.27 -25.99
C TYR A 7 -24.60 -0.36 -24.46
N VAL A 8 -24.48 -1.58 -23.91
CA VAL A 8 -24.53 -1.80 -22.47
C VAL A 8 -23.31 -1.18 -21.82
N ASP A 9 -23.52 -0.50 -20.70
CA ASP A 9 -22.43 0.10 -19.92
C ASP A 9 -21.44 -1.00 -19.50
N ARG A 10 -20.18 -0.81 -19.89
CA ARG A 10 -19.08 -1.73 -19.59
C ARG A 10 -18.70 -1.71 -18.11
N GLY A 11 -19.20 -0.72 -17.37
CA GLY A 11 -19.06 -0.58 -15.94
C GLY A 11 -19.89 -1.56 -15.11
N VAL A 12 -20.97 -2.11 -15.69
CA VAL A 12 -21.84 -3.08 -15.00
C VAL A 12 -21.08 -4.39 -14.77
N GLY A 13 -21.12 -4.89 -13.53
CA GLY A 13 -20.37 -6.04 -13.05
C GLY A 13 -18.87 -5.79 -12.86
N SER A 14 -18.42 -4.54 -12.90
CA SER A 14 -17.00 -4.17 -12.77
C SER A 14 -16.63 -3.64 -11.38
N LEU A 15 -15.44 -3.06 -11.24
CA LEU A 15 -15.00 -2.32 -10.05
C LEU A 15 -15.97 -1.20 -9.63
N LEU A 16 -16.78 -0.68 -10.56
CA LEU A 16 -17.81 0.32 -10.29
C LEU A 16 -18.98 -0.20 -9.44
N ASP A 17 -19.15 -1.52 -9.35
CA ASP A 17 -20.11 -2.17 -8.45
C ASP A 17 -19.44 -2.69 -7.16
N GLY A 18 -18.17 -2.35 -6.96
CA GLY A 18 -17.39 -2.72 -5.78
C GLY A 18 -17.59 -1.76 -4.60
N TYR A 19 -16.59 -1.67 -3.74
CA TYR A 19 -16.58 -0.70 -2.64
C TYR A 19 -16.30 0.70 -3.20
N CYS A 20 -17.36 1.44 -3.53
CA CYS A 20 -17.24 2.73 -4.22
C CYS A 20 -17.38 3.93 -3.30
N THR A 21 -17.74 3.71 -2.02
CA THR A 21 -17.91 4.80 -1.06
C THR A 21 -16.83 4.80 0.01
N THR A 22 -16.59 5.99 0.59
CA THR A 22 -15.73 6.10 1.77
C THR A 22 -16.28 5.29 2.95
N ALA A 23 -17.60 5.10 3.04
CA ALA A 23 -18.22 4.28 4.09
C ALA A 23 -17.84 2.80 3.95
N ASP A 24 -17.79 2.28 2.72
CA ASP A 24 -17.35 0.90 2.45
C ASP A 24 -15.88 0.72 2.84
N LEU A 25 -15.02 1.66 2.46
CA LEU A 25 -13.61 1.67 2.86
C LEU A 25 -13.44 1.70 4.38
N VAL A 26 -14.25 2.50 5.09
CA VAL A 26 -14.25 2.53 6.56
C VAL A 26 -14.70 1.19 7.14
N ALA A 27 -15.75 0.56 6.58
CA ALA A 27 -16.21 -0.74 7.03
C ALA A 27 -15.13 -1.83 6.85
N ILE A 28 -14.43 -1.84 5.71
CA ILE A 28 -13.28 -2.72 5.46
C ILE A 28 -12.16 -2.47 6.47
N SER A 29 -11.84 -1.20 6.74
CA SER A 29 -10.83 -0.84 7.74
C SER A 29 -11.16 -1.37 9.12
N ARG A 30 -12.39 -1.12 9.58
CA ARG A 30 -12.89 -1.57 10.89
C ARG A 30 -12.92 -3.07 10.99
N PHE A 31 -13.30 -3.77 9.92
CA PHE A 31 -13.26 -5.22 9.86
C PHE A 31 -11.85 -5.74 10.19
N TYR A 32 -10.81 -5.27 9.50
CA TYR A 32 -9.44 -5.70 9.79
C TYR A 32 -8.97 -5.31 11.19
N MET A 33 -9.30 -4.11 11.66
CA MET A 33 -8.92 -3.66 13.01
C MET A 33 -9.58 -4.51 14.10
N ASN A 34 -10.85 -4.92 13.90
CA ASN A 34 -11.61 -5.71 14.87
C ASN A 34 -11.13 -7.16 14.99
N LEU A 35 -10.50 -7.71 13.95
CA LEU A 35 -9.85 -9.02 14.04
C LEU A 35 -8.65 -9.01 14.99
N ASN A 36 -8.03 -7.83 15.18
CA ASN A 36 -6.99 -7.58 16.17
C ASN A 36 -5.80 -8.56 16.11
N THR A 37 -5.42 -8.98 14.89
CA THR A 37 -4.21 -9.78 14.65
C THR A 37 -3.17 -9.01 13.84
N GLY A 38 -1.91 -9.38 13.98
CA GLY A 38 -0.82 -8.80 13.17
C GLY A 38 -0.96 -9.02 11.67
N SER A 39 -1.43 -10.21 11.28
CA SER A 39 -1.74 -10.52 9.88
C SER A 39 -2.82 -9.60 9.33
N ASP A 40 -3.80 -9.21 10.14
CA ASP A 40 -4.88 -8.33 9.69
C ASP A 40 -4.46 -6.87 9.60
N LEU A 41 -3.55 -6.41 10.47
CA LEU A 41 -2.90 -5.10 10.31
C LEU A 41 -2.10 -5.02 9.01
N ARG A 42 -1.38 -6.10 8.68
CA ARG A 42 -0.67 -6.23 7.39
C ARG A 42 -1.63 -6.21 6.21
N ASN A 43 -2.72 -6.98 6.29
CA ASN A 43 -3.74 -7.05 5.25
C ASN A 43 -4.43 -5.70 5.04
N ARG A 44 -4.76 -5.00 6.13
CA ARG A 44 -5.29 -3.64 6.12
C ARG A 44 -4.33 -2.67 5.44
N MET A 45 -3.06 -2.69 5.83
CA MET A 45 -2.01 -1.88 5.22
C MET A 45 -1.92 -2.16 3.72
N SER A 46 -1.82 -3.43 3.32
CA SER A 46 -1.75 -3.83 1.91
C SER A 46 -2.96 -3.34 1.11
N HIS A 47 -4.17 -3.49 1.66
CA HIS A 47 -5.40 -3.06 1.01
C HIS A 47 -5.38 -1.55 0.72
N PHE A 48 -5.13 -0.72 1.73
CA PHE A 48 -5.17 0.73 1.56
C PHE A 48 -4.01 1.27 0.72
N LEU A 49 -2.82 0.67 0.82
CA LEU A 49 -1.67 1.06 0.02
C LEU A 49 -1.90 0.73 -1.46
N CYS A 50 -2.36 -0.49 -1.76
CA CYS A 50 -2.71 -0.89 -3.12
C CYS A 50 -3.86 -0.05 -3.69
N HIS A 51 -4.88 0.27 -2.87
CA HIS A 51 -6.00 1.10 -3.28
C HIS A 51 -5.55 2.52 -3.61
N ALA A 52 -4.77 3.16 -2.73
CA ALA A 52 -4.36 4.55 -2.91
C ALA A 52 -3.37 4.72 -4.07
N CYS A 53 -2.52 3.73 -4.31
CA CYS A 53 -1.47 3.81 -5.33
C CYS A 53 -1.75 2.98 -6.58
N LEU A 54 -2.94 2.38 -6.68
CA LEU A 54 -3.37 1.50 -7.78
C LEU A 54 -2.37 0.37 -8.08
N LEU A 55 -1.79 -0.20 -7.03
CA LEU A 55 -0.74 -1.20 -7.15
C LEU A 55 -1.34 -2.56 -7.51
N ARG A 56 -0.58 -3.33 -8.30
CA ARG A 56 -0.84 -4.77 -8.46
C ARG A 56 -0.40 -5.48 -7.19
N GLY A 57 -1.13 -6.54 -6.82
CA GLY A 57 -0.78 -7.36 -5.66
C GLY A 57 0.64 -7.95 -5.73
N GLU A 58 1.11 -8.30 -6.93
CA GLU A 58 2.49 -8.77 -7.14
C GLU A 58 3.53 -7.68 -6.78
N SER A 59 3.33 -6.45 -7.27
CA SER A 59 4.21 -5.31 -6.97
C SER A 59 4.23 -4.99 -5.47
N ALA A 60 3.07 -4.96 -4.83
CA ALA A 60 2.97 -4.68 -3.40
C ALA A 60 3.69 -5.73 -2.54
N ARG A 61 3.62 -7.01 -2.92
CA ARG A 61 4.24 -8.11 -2.17
C ARG A 61 5.76 -8.19 -2.34
N ASN A 62 6.26 -7.77 -3.51
CA ASN A 62 7.70 -7.76 -3.76
C ASN A 62 8.40 -6.54 -3.17
N MET A 63 7.64 -5.53 -2.74
CA MET A 63 8.15 -4.28 -2.18
C MET A 63 9.04 -4.49 -0.95
N GLU A 64 10.20 -3.85 -0.99
CA GLU A 64 11.20 -3.81 0.06
C GLU A 64 11.20 -2.45 0.76
N LEU A 65 11.76 -2.38 1.97
CA LEU A 65 11.88 -1.13 2.70
C LEU A 65 12.56 0.00 1.89
N PRO A 66 13.67 -0.21 1.14
CA PRO A 66 14.31 0.85 0.35
C PRO A 66 13.46 1.36 -0.81
N ASP A 67 12.44 0.61 -1.24
CA ASP A 67 11.53 1.07 -2.30
C ASP A 67 10.62 2.21 -1.83
N ILE A 68 10.50 2.41 -0.50
CA ILE A 68 9.61 3.40 0.11
C ILE A 68 10.40 4.62 0.59
N PHE A 69 9.98 5.81 0.18
CA PHE A 69 10.54 7.06 0.69
C PHE A 69 9.47 8.15 0.80
N SER A 70 9.71 9.10 1.70
CA SER A 70 8.88 10.28 1.86
C SER A 70 9.45 11.44 1.06
N VAL A 71 8.60 12.12 0.29
CA VAL A 71 8.95 13.33 -0.45
C VAL A 71 8.26 14.52 0.22
N GLU A 72 9.07 15.49 0.64
CA GLU A 72 8.67 16.75 1.27
C GLU A 72 8.85 17.89 0.27
N PHE A 73 8.13 17.86 -0.85
CA PHE A 73 8.34 18.82 -1.95
C PHE A 73 7.06 19.20 -2.68
N LEU A 74 5.91 19.09 -2.02
CA LEU A 74 4.69 19.72 -2.51
C LEU A 74 4.70 21.20 -2.10
N GLU A 75 5.77 21.91 -2.48
CA GLU A 75 5.90 23.35 -2.32
C GLU A 75 4.67 24.00 -2.98
N HIS A 76 3.95 24.84 -2.23
CA HIS A 76 2.72 25.51 -2.66
C HIS A 76 1.42 24.67 -2.76
N GLU A 77 1.39 23.41 -2.30
CA GLU A 77 0.14 22.60 -2.29
C GLU A 77 -0.80 22.87 -1.09
N GLY A 78 -0.51 23.87 -0.25
CA GLY A 78 -1.48 24.37 0.72
C GLY A 78 -0.88 24.94 1.99
N TYR A 79 -1.76 25.17 2.97
CA TYR A 79 -1.43 25.79 4.26
C TYR A 79 -0.71 24.86 5.25
N THR A 80 -0.63 23.56 4.96
CA THR A 80 -0.09 22.53 5.86
C THR A 80 0.95 21.71 5.12
N GLU A 81 2.07 21.38 5.80
CA GLU A 81 3.07 20.46 5.27
C GLU A 81 2.43 19.15 4.79
N CYS A 82 2.55 18.90 3.49
CA CYS A 82 2.08 17.67 2.85
C CYS A 82 3.29 16.81 2.49
N ARG A 83 3.38 15.63 3.10
CA ARG A 83 4.37 14.61 2.76
C ARG A 83 3.69 13.53 1.92
N ALA A 84 4.25 13.27 0.75
CA ALA A 84 3.86 12.15 -0.09
C ALA A 84 4.69 10.93 0.27
N LEU A 85 4.04 9.78 0.40
CA LEU A 85 4.69 8.48 0.43
C LEU A 85 4.85 8.03 -1.02
N VAL A 86 6.08 7.74 -1.44
CA VAL A 86 6.41 7.28 -2.79
C VAL A 86 7.01 5.90 -2.71
N MET A 87 6.63 5.05 -3.67
CA MET A 87 7.09 3.68 -3.81
C MET A 87 7.64 3.49 -5.21
N ILE A 88 8.87 2.98 -5.32
CA ILE A 88 9.47 2.58 -6.58
C ILE A 88 9.02 1.17 -6.94
N MET A 89 8.69 0.98 -8.22
CA MET A 89 8.42 -0.33 -8.81
C MET A 89 9.28 -0.46 -10.07
N GLU A 90 10.31 -1.30 -10.01
CA GLU A 90 11.17 -1.57 -11.17
C GLU A 90 10.82 -2.91 -11.84
N GLN A 91 10.09 -3.79 -11.14
CA GLN A 91 9.80 -5.14 -11.61
C GLN A 91 8.33 -5.29 -12.01
N GLY A 92 8.11 -5.72 -13.25
CA GLY A 92 6.79 -6.07 -13.76
C GLY A 92 6.91 -6.91 -15.02
N LYS A 93 5.93 -7.80 -15.27
CA LYS A 93 5.95 -8.72 -16.42
C LYS A 93 6.15 -8.04 -17.78
N THR A 94 5.64 -6.82 -17.92
CA THR A 94 5.74 -6.01 -19.14
C THR A 94 6.91 -5.03 -19.13
N ASN A 95 7.63 -4.93 -18.02
CA ASN A 95 8.73 -3.98 -17.86
C ASN A 95 10.07 -4.62 -18.23
N GLN A 96 10.20 -5.04 -19.50
CA GLN A 96 11.41 -5.71 -19.99
C GLN A 96 12.69 -4.88 -19.86
N TYR A 97 12.56 -3.56 -19.75
CA TYR A 97 13.69 -2.62 -19.71
C TYR A 97 13.96 -2.05 -18.29
N GLY A 98 13.27 -2.54 -17.26
CA GLY A 98 13.47 -2.07 -15.88
C GLY A 98 13.15 -0.59 -15.69
N ARG A 99 12.15 -0.07 -16.42
CA ARG A 99 11.69 1.32 -16.26
C ARG A 99 11.21 1.53 -14.82
N ARG A 100 11.68 2.59 -14.16
CA ARG A 100 11.14 3.01 -12.86
C ARG A 100 9.70 3.48 -13.01
N GLU A 101 8.79 2.74 -12.39
CA GLU A 101 7.42 3.15 -12.16
C GLU A 101 7.27 3.61 -10.70
N PHE A 102 6.33 4.52 -10.45
CA PHE A 102 6.12 5.09 -9.13
C PHE A 102 4.66 4.97 -8.73
N GLY A 103 4.43 4.50 -7.51
CA GLY A 103 3.15 4.61 -6.82
C GLY A 103 3.29 5.68 -5.74
N SER A 104 2.33 6.60 -5.62
CA SER A 104 2.38 7.60 -4.56
C SER A 104 1.04 7.82 -3.91
N CYS A 105 1.05 8.16 -2.62
CA CYS A 105 -0.15 8.55 -1.89
C CYS A 105 0.19 9.59 -0.82
N ILE A 106 -0.83 10.36 -0.43
CA ILE A 106 -0.76 11.33 0.66
C ILE A 106 -1.64 10.88 1.83
N ARG A 107 -1.54 11.59 2.95
CA ARG A 107 -2.39 11.34 4.11
C ARG A 107 -3.86 11.57 3.75
N HIS A 108 -4.70 10.59 4.05
CA HIS A 108 -6.14 10.75 3.91
C HIS A 108 -6.70 11.53 5.12
N ARG A 109 -7.67 12.42 4.90
CA ARG A 109 -8.29 13.22 5.98
C ARG A 109 -8.94 12.36 7.06
N ASN A 110 -9.64 11.30 6.64
CA ASN A 110 -10.15 10.28 7.55
C ASN A 110 -9.02 9.26 7.85
N VAL A 111 -8.60 9.21 9.11
CA VAL A 111 -7.53 8.34 9.61
C VAL A 111 -7.85 6.86 9.46
N GLU A 112 -9.12 6.48 9.49
CA GLU A 112 -9.53 5.08 9.40
C GLU A 112 -9.17 4.48 8.04
N VAL A 113 -9.13 5.27 6.97
CA VAL A 113 -8.83 4.81 5.60
C VAL A 113 -7.50 5.36 5.08
N CYS A 114 -6.66 5.89 5.98
CA CYS A 114 -5.39 6.49 5.58
C CYS A 114 -4.33 5.41 5.26
N PRO A 115 -3.76 5.41 4.03
CA PRO A 115 -2.73 4.44 3.65
C PRO A 115 -1.44 4.63 4.46
N ILE A 116 -1.01 5.89 4.64
CA ILE A 116 0.17 6.22 5.46
C ILE A 116 -0.04 5.79 6.93
N GLY A 117 -1.23 6.04 7.49
CA GLY A 117 -1.57 5.61 8.84
C GLY A 117 -1.61 4.08 8.98
N ALA A 118 -2.12 3.38 7.97
CA ALA A 118 -2.11 1.92 7.94
C ALA A 118 -0.69 1.34 7.87
N LEU A 119 0.21 1.94 7.08
CA LEU A 119 1.64 1.60 7.07
C LEU A 119 2.28 1.83 8.44
N GLY A 120 2.07 3.00 9.03
CA GLY A 120 2.61 3.35 10.35
C GLY A 120 2.17 2.37 11.44
N PHE A 121 0.89 2.02 11.52
CA PHE A 121 0.40 1.05 12.52
C PHE A 121 1.01 -0.34 12.33
N TYR A 122 1.16 -0.79 11.10
CA TYR A 122 1.74 -2.09 10.82
C TYR A 122 3.25 -2.14 11.16
N LEU A 123 4.01 -1.09 10.83
CA LEU A 123 5.43 -1.01 11.22
C LEU A 123 5.60 -0.91 12.74
N PHE A 124 4.76 -0.13 13.42
CA PHE A 124 4.73 -0.07 14.88
C PHE A 124 4.41 -1.44 15.49
N TYR A 125 3.46 -2.17 14.91
CA TYR A 125 3.15 -3.52 15.36
C TYR A 125 4.34 -4.48 15.18
N ARG A 126 5.02 -4.44 14.03
CA ARG A 126 6.19 -5.30 13.76
C ARG A 126 7.29 -5.08 14.79
N TRP A 127 7.73 -3.84 14.96
CA TRP A 127 8.92 -3.54 15.77
C TRP A 127 8.61 -3.29 17.24
N GLY A 128 7.46 -2.68 17.54
CA GLY A 128 7.08 -2.30 18.90
C GLY A 128 6.23 -3.33 19.65
N VAL A 129 5.50 -4.21 18.96
CA VAL A 129 4.60 -5.19 19.59
C VAL A 129 5.08 -6.62 19.39
N GLN A 130 5.50 -7.00 18.18
CA GLN A 130 6.06 -8.33 17.93
C GLN A 130 7.54 -8.47 18.33
N ASN A 131 8.18 -7.39 18.79
CA ASN A 131 9.61 -7.34 19.10
C ASN A 131 10.47 -7.88 17.93
N GLU A 132 10.09 -7.58 16.68
CA GLU A 132 11.02 -7.72 15.56
C GLU A 132 12.15 -6.71 15.74
N ASP A 133 13.39 -7.16 15.58
CA ASP A 133 14.54 -6.27 15.67
C ASP A 133 14.39 -5.12 14.67
N ILE A 134 14.56 -3.90 15.16
CA ILE A 134 14.60 -2.72 14.30
C ILE A 134 15.90 -2.82 13.50
N PRO A 135 15.84 -2.84 12.17
CA PRO A 135 17.04 -2.99 11.36
C PRO A 135 17.93 -1.76 11.49
N ASN A 136 19.24 -1.95 11.34
CA ASN A 136 20.17 -0.84 11.34
C ASN A 136 20.07 -0.09 10.00
N PHE A 137 19.30 0.99 9.98
CA PHE A 137 19.13 1.81 8.78
C PHE A 137 20.41 2.51 8.31
N LEU A 138 21.50 2.47 9.09
CA LEU A 138 22.81 3.01 8.69
C LEU A 138 23.63 2.03 7.84
N VAL A 139 23.29 0.74 7.83
CA VAL A 139 24.00 -0.31 7.10
C VAL A 139 23.06 -0.90 6.05
N PRO A 140 23.16 -0.47 4.76
CA PRO A 140 22.25 -0.90 3.69
C PRO A 140 22.01 -2.42 3.63
N GLU A 141 23.07 -3.19 3.80
CA GLU A 141 23.05 -4.66 3.75
C GLU A 141 22.14 -5.29 4.82
N GLU A 142 21.84 -4.58 5.91
CA GLU A 142 20.99 -5.08 6.99
C GLU A 142 19.50 -4.83 6.75
N TRP A 143 19.10 -4.01 5.78
CA TRP A 143 17.70 -3.61 5.61
C TRP A 143 17.16 -3.58 4.17
N TYR A 144 18.01 -3.61 3.17
CA TYR A 144 17.59 -3.53 1.76
C TYR A 144 16.73 -4.72 1.34
N ASP A 145 17.03 -5.93 1.83
CA ASP A 145 16.26 -7.13 1.50
C ASP A 145 14.99 -7.32 2.36
N ILE A 146 14.71 -6.39 3.30
CA ILE A 146 13.57 -6.52 4.18
C ILE A 146 12.28 -6.18 3.43
N LYS A 147 11.38 -7.16 3.31
CA LYS A 147 10.06 -6.95 2.74
C LYS A 147 9.17 -6.05 3.61
N VAL A 148 8.42 -5.19 2.94
CA VAL A 148 7.35 -4.40 3.56
C VAL A 148 6.23 -5.35 3.99
N LEU A 149 5.69 -6.13 3.04
CA LEU A 149 4.67 -7.15 3.31
C LEU A 149 5.30 -8.50 3.68
N LYS A 150 5.45 -8.74 4.98
CA LYS A 150 6.06 -9.96 5.52
C LYS A 150 5.07 -11.11 5.57
N ALA A 151 5.39 -12.26 4.96
CA ALA A 151 4.65 -13.51 5.16
C ALA A 151 5.18 -14.26 6.39
N ASP A 152 6.50 -14.53 6.37
CA ASP A 152 7.37 -14.92 7.48
C ASP A 152 8.84 -14.73 7.03
N LYS A 153 9.72 -14.34 7.98
CA LYS A 153 11.12 -13.83 7.95
C LYS A 153 11.77 -13.31 6.64
N THR A 154 11.60 -13.93 5.47
CA THR A 154 12.27 -13.53 4.21
C THR A 154 11.44 -13.76 2.94
N LYS A 155 10.20 -14.23 3.05
CA LYS A 155 9.38 -14.60 1.88
C LYS A 155 8.22 -13.62 1.66
N PRO A 156 7.92 -13.25 0.40
CA PRO A 156 6.72 -12.50 0.08
C PRO A 156 5.48 -13.31 0.45
N LEU A 157 4.39 -12.63 0.75
CA LEU A 157 3.06 -13.25 0.89
C LEU A 157 2.76 -14.10 -0.34
N ARG A 158 2.28 -15.33 -0.16
CA ARG A 158 1.73 -16.10 -1.28
C ARG A 158 0.32 -15.62 -1.58
#